data_AF-A0A9E2I6W3-F1
#
_entry.id   AF-A0A9E2I6W3-F1
#
_cell.length_a   1.000
_cell.length_b   1.000
_cell.length_c   1.000
_cell.angle_alpha   90.00
_cell.angle_beta   90.00
_cell.angle_gamma   90.00
#
_symmetry.space_group_name_H-M   'P 1'
#
loop_
_entity.id
_entity.type
_entity.pdbx_description
1 polymer ?
#
loop_
_entity_poly.entity_id
_entity_poly.type
_entity_poly.pdbx_seq_one_letter_code
_entity_poly.pdbx_strand_id
1 'polypeptide(L)'
;MMIPAGRSELKKAFHQHTSVAENGASPSHNLLTFYAVECGIKSVYLKRNSLNTTKDIRDERLNKSHDLSLWVKILRLPATITGTNTVFYLRRDQQSAWSVARAHEAWRYGIAIRPDDEKRLVGWLVSIQQWVKERL
;
A
#
# COMPACT_ATOMS: atom_id res chain seq x y z
N MET A 1 3.94 1.57 18.44
CA MET A 1 4.40 0.16 18.37
C MET A 1 3.38 -0.60 17.53
N MET A 2 3.79 -1.31 16.47
CA MET A 2 2.88 -2.08 15.62
C MET A 2 2.74 -3.50 16.20
N ILE A 3 1.54 -4.07 16.19
CA ILE A 3 1.33 -5.47 16.61
C ILE A 3 2.03 -6.40 15.60
N PRO A 4 2.87 -7.35 16.05
CA PRO A 4 3.49 -8.32 15.15
C PRO A 4 2.42 -9.15 14.43
N ALA A 5 2.45 -9.14 13.10
CA ALA A 5 1.55 -9.94 12.27
C ALA A 5 2.37 -11.00 11.52
N GLY A 6 1.86 -12.23 11.46
CA GLY A 6 2.46 -13.31 10.70
C GLY A 6 2.02 -13.32 9.25
N ARG A 7 2.63 -14.23 8.47
CA ARG A 7 2.36 -14.36 7.03
C ARG A 7 0.89 -14.70 6.75
N SER A 8 0.28 -15.60 7.53
CA SER A 8 -1.11 -16.04 7.36
C SER A 8 -2.11 -14.93 7.70
N GLU A 9 -1.89 -14.17 8.78
CA GLU A 9 -2.75 -13.03 9.12
C GLU A 9 -2.68 -11.95 8.04
N LEU A 10 -1.48 -11.63 7.56
CA LEU A 10 -1.29 -10.64 6.50
C LEU A 10 -1.93 -11.09 5.17
N LYS A 11 -1.80 -12.37 4.81
CA LYS A 11 -2.47 -12.93 3.62
C LYS A 11 -3.99 -12.88 3.77
N LYS A 12 -4.52 -13.23 4.94
CA LYS A 12 -5.96 -13.14 5.23
C LYS A 12 -6.46 -11.70 5.12
N ALA A 13 -5.76 -10.74 5.74
CA ALA A 13 -6.09 -9.32 5.69
C ALA A 13 -6.07 -8.79 4.24
N PHE A 14 -5.07 -9.18 3.44
CA PHE A 14 -5.02 -8.85 2.00
C PHE A 14 -6.31 -9.26 1.28
N HIS A 15 -6.74 -10.52 1.43
CA HIS A 15 -7.95 -11.01 0.76
C HIS A 15 -9.23 -10.32 1.28
N GLN A 16 -9.36 -10.14 2.60
CA GLN A 16 -10.52 -9.48 3.21
C GLN A 16 -10.65 -8.02 2.75
N HIS A 17 -9.57 -7.25 2.81
CA HIS A 17 -9.57 -5.85 2.39
C HIS A 17 -9.80 -5.70 0.89
N THR A 18 -9.18 -6.56 0.07
CA THR A 18 -9.40 -6.59 -1.38
C THR A 18 -10.87 -6.82 -1.72
N SER A 19 -11.50 -7.83 -1.10
CA SER A 19 -12.91 -8.16 -1.36
C SER A 19 -13.86 -7.01 -1.01
N VAL A 20 -13.61 -6.28 0.08
CA VAL A 20 -14.44 -5.11 0.42
C VAL A 20 -14.14 -3.94 -0.52
N ALA A 21 -12.87 -3.66 -0.80
CA ALA A 21 -12.46 -2.56 -1.66
C ALA A 21 -13.01 -2.68 -3.09
N GLU A 22 -13.11 -3.90 -3.64
CA GLU A 22 -13.64 -4.15 -4.99
C GLU A 22 -15.15 -3.89 -5.13
N ASN A 23 -15.89 -3.76 -4.02
CA ASN A 23 -17.33 -3.55 -4.01
C ASN A 23 -17.76 -2.06 -3.95
N GLY A 24 -16.84 -1.12 -4.16
CA GLY A 24 -17.19 0.30 -4.22
C GLY A 24 -16.03 1.21 -4.60
N ALA A 25 -16.30 2.51 -4.66
CA ALA A 25 -15.37 3.52 -5.18
C ALA A 25 -15.24 4.77 -4.29
N SER A 26 -15.49 4.63 -2.98
CA SER A 26 -15.35 5.74 -2.03
C SER A 26 -13.91 5.85 -1.48
N PRO A 27 -13.54 6.97 -0.82
CA PRO A 27 -12.28 7.08 -0.10
C PRO A 27 -12.01 5.92 0.88
N SER A 28 -13.05 5.36 1.50
CA SER A 28 -12.93 4.18 2.37
C SER A 28 -12.50 2.94 1.60
N HIS A 29 -12.96 2.77 0.36
CA HIS A 29 -12.55 1.67 -0.51
C HIS A 29 -11.08 1.83 -0.93
N ASN A 30 -10.67 3.06 -1.28
CA ASN A 30 -9.27 3.36 -1.59
C ASN A 30 -8.33 3.10 -0.39
N LEU A 31 -8.78 3.47 0.82
CA LEU A 31 -8.07 3.17 2.06
C LEU A 31 -7.90 1.65 2.26
N LEU A 32 -8.94 0.87 1.99
CA LEU A 32 -8.87 -0.59 2.06
C LEU A 32 -7.96 -1.17 0.97
N THR A 33 -7.96 -0.64 -0.25
CA THR A 33 -7.00 -1.04 -1.29
C THR A 33 -5.56 -0.80 -0.82
N PHE A 34 -5.28 0.36 -0.19
CA PHE A 34 -3.96 0.66 0.36
C PHE A 34 -3.53 -0.37 1.42
N TYR A 35 -4.39 -0.63 2.41
CA TYR A 35 -4.06 -1.59 3.47
C TYR A 35 -4.03 -3.03 2.97
N ALA A 36 -4.85 -3.39 1.98
CA ALA A 36 -4.73 -4.67 1.28
C ALA A 36 -3.31 -4.81 0.72
N VAL A 37 -2.91 -3.88 -0.14
CA VAL A 37 -1.57 -3.86 -0.77
C VAL A 37 -0.45 -3.95 0.25
N GLU A 38 -0.51 -3.16 1.33
CA GLU A 38 0.51 -3.21 2.39
C GLU A 38 0.60 -4.60 3.03
N CYS A 39 -0.53 -5.16 3.46
CA CYS A 39 -0.55 -6.48 4.07
C CYS A 39 -0.02 -7.55 3.11
N GLY A 40 -0.45 -7.50 1.86
CA GLY A 40 -0.03 -8.42 0.81
C GLY A 40 1.47 -8.37 0.52
N ILE A 41 2.02 -7.17 0.33
CA ILE A 41 3.46 -6.95 0.13
C ILE A 41 4.27 -7.46 1.32
N LYS A 42 3.84 -7.15 2.56
CA LYS A 42 4.52 -7.62 3.77
C LYS A 42 4.49 -9.15 3.84
N SER A 43 3.36 -9.78 3.52
CA SER A 43 3.25 -11.25 3.48
C SER A 43 4.20 -11.87 2.44
N VAL A 44 4.30 -11.29 1.24
CA VAL A 44 5.26 -11.71 0.21
C VAL A 44 6.71 -11.54 0.70
N TYR A 45 7.01 -10.42 1.37
CA TYR A 45 8.35 -10.18 1.92
C TYR A 45 8.72 -11.21 2.99
N LEU A 46 7.83 -11.50 3.95
CA LEU A 46 8.05 -12.52 4.97
C LEU A 46 8.32 -13.89 4.33
N LYS A 47 7.50 -14.27 3.32
CA LYS A 47 7.67 -15.51 2.55
C LYS A 47 9.04 -15.59 1.86
N ARG A 48 9.49 -14.51 1.20
CA ARG A 48 10.75 -14.48 0.45
C ARG A 48 12.00 -14.55 1.33
N ASN A 49 11.89 -14.07 2.57
CA ASN A 49 13.01 -13.99 3.50
C ASN A 49 12.94 -15.03 4.62
N SER A 50 12.02 -16.00 4.53
CA SER A 50 11.80 -17.03 5.56
C SER A 50 11.61 -16.44 6.96
N LEU A 51 10.86 -15.33 7.06
CA LEU A 51 10.55 -14.66 8.31
C LEU A 51 9.16 -15.08 8.81
N ASN A 52 8.97 -15.12 10.12
CA ASN A 52 7.72 -15.55 10.73
C ASN A 52 6.72 -14.39 10.86
N THR A 53 7.19 -13.23 11.31
CA THR A 53 6.33 -12.09 11.66
C THR A 53 6.97 -10.75 11.28
N THR A 54 6.16 -9.68 11.25
CA THR A 54 6.65 -8.32 10.96
C THR A 54 7.70 -7.80 11.94
N LYS A 55 7.77 -8.34 13.17
CA LYS A 55 8.83 -7.97 14.13
C LYS A 55 10.22 -8.46 13.70
N ASP A 56 10.28 -9.47 12.83
CA ASP A 56 11.53 -10.06 12.36
C ASP A 56 12.15 -9.23 11.20
N ILE A 57 11.44 -8.20 10.73
CA ILE A 57 11.92 -7.26 9.71
C ILE A 57 12.93 -6.31 10.37
N ARG A 58 14.22 -6.51 10.08
CA ARG A 58 15.34 -5.73 10.64
C ARG A 58 15.48 -4.33 10.05
N ASP A 59 15.04 -4.10 8.80
CA ASP A 59 15.07 -2.75 8.23
C ASP A 59 14.00 -1.88 8.90
N GLU A 60 14.42 -1.00 9.80
CA GLU A 60 13.52 -0.14 10.54
C GLU A 60 12.67 0.77 9.66
N ARG A 61 13.18 1.15 8.47
CA ARG A 61 12.44 1.98 7.52
C ARG A 61 11.22 1.22 7.00
N LEU A 62 11.35 -0.08 6.77
CA LEU A 62 10.24 -0.94 6.36
C LEU A 62 9.26 -1.21 7.50
N ASN A 63 9.76 -1.35 8.72
CA ASN A 63 8.95 -1.71 9.88
C ASN A 63 8.13 -0.52 10.42
N LYS A 64 8.67 0.70 10.31
CA LYS A 64 8.05 1.92 10.86
C LYS A 64 7.28 2.74 9.82
N SER A 65 7.38 2.43 8.53
CA SER A 65 6.73 3.23 7.47
C SER A 65 5.61 2.48 6.75
N HIS A 66 4.65 3.27 6.26
CA HIS A 66 3.63 2.89 5.29
C HIS A 66 4.11 3.18 3.85
N ASP A 67 5.42 3.25 3.62
CA ASP A 67 5.98 3.64 2.33
C ASP A 67 5.97 2.47 1.34
N LEU A 68 4.86 2.35 0.60
CA LEU A 68 4.71 1.37 -0.47
C LEU A 68 5.73 1.55 -1.60
N SER A 69 6.28 2.76 -1.80
CA SER A 69 7.29 3.02 -2.84
C SER A 69 8.62 2.35 -2.46
N LEU A 70 8.96 2.35 -1.17
CA LEU A 70 10.13 1.64 -0.65
C LEU A 70 9.96 0.12 -0.82
N TRP A 71 8.78 -0.40 -0.48
CA TRP A 71 8.46 -1.82 -0.65
C TRP A 71 8.56 -2.29 -2.11
N VAL A 72 7.99 -1.53 -3.03
CA VAL A 72 8.01 -1.78 -4.48
C VAL A 72 9.45 -1.90 -5.00
N LYS A 73 10.36 -1.05 -4.51
CA LYS A 73 11.80 -1.10 -4.83
C LYS A 73 12.48 -2.33 -4.22
N ILE A 74 12.28 -2.59 -2.93
CA ILE A 74 12.94 -3.69 -2.21
C ILE A 74 12.52 -5.05 -2.76
N LEU A 75 11.25 -5.21 -3.11
CA LEU A 75 10.74 -6.44 -3.71
C LEU A 75 11.02 -6.56 -5.22
N ARG A 76 11.68 -5.56 -5.82
CA ARG A 76 12.04 -5.50 -7.24
C ARG A 76 10.83 -5.76 -8.14
N LEU A 77 9.75 -5.00 -7.91
CA LEU A 77 8.57 -5.06 -8.77
C LEU A 77 8.92 -4.59 -10.20
N PRO A 78 8.11 -4.97 -11.21
CA PRO A 78 8.31 -4.54 -12.59
C PRO A 78 8.52 -3.03 -12.75
N ALA A 79 9.31 -2.64 -13.76
CA ALA A 79 9.62 -1.24 -14.06
C ALA A 79 8.36 -0.36 -14.26
N THR A 80 7.30 -0.97 -14.80
CA THR A 80 6.00 -0.32 -14.98
C THR A 80 5.33 0.11 -13.67
N ILE A 81 5.69 -0.52 -12.54
CA ILE A 81 5.19 -0.18 -11.20
C ILE A 81 6.19 0.71 -10.45
N THR A 82 7.50 0.46 -10.59
CA THR A 82 8.55 1.20 -9.88
C THR A 82 8.83 2.58 -10.48
N GLY A 83 8.56 2.78 -11.78
CA GLY A 83 8.79 4.03 -12.51
C GLY A 83 7.69 5.08 -12.34
N THR A 84 6.59 4.77 -11.66
CA THR A 84 5.51 5.71 -11.41
C THR A 84 5.95 6.76 -10.38
N ASN A 85 5.91 8.04 -10.75
CA ASN A 85 6.24 9.13 -9.83
C ASN A 85 5.10 9.27 -8.79
N THR A 86 5.35 8.85 -7.55
CA THR A 86 4.33 8.65 -6.52
C THR A 86 4.18 9.86 -5.60
N VAL A 87 3.84 11.01 -6.18
CA VAL A 87 3.37 12.17 -5.43
C VAL A 87 1.93 12.52 -5.80
N PHE A 88 1.20 13.08 -4.84
CA PHE A 88 -0.16 13.59 -5.04
C PHE A 88 -0.31 14.98 -4.44
N TYR A 89 -1.29 15.73 -4.93
CA TYR A 89 -1.66 17.04 -4.40
C TYR A 89 -3.03 16.96 -3.74
N LEU A 90 -3.25 17.78 -2.72
CA LEU A 90 -4.56 17.88 -2.08
C LEU A 90 -5.46 18.80 -2.90
N ARG A 91 -6.77 18.57 -2.86
CA ARG A 91 -7.73 19.46 -3.54
C ARG A 91 -7.69 20.88 -2.97
N ARG A 92 -7.48 20.99 -1.65
CA ARG A 92 -7.40 22.26 -0.90
C ARG A 92 -6.06 22.99 -1.03
N ASP A 93 -4.99 22.28 -1.39
CA ASP A 93 -3.64 22.81 -1.49
C ASP A 93 -2.91 22.13 -2.64
N GLN A 94 -2.74 22.88 -3.73
CA GLN A 94 -2.13 22.42 -4.96
C GLN A 94 -0.64 22.78 -5.06
N GLN A 95 -0.07 23.41 -4.04
CA GLN A 95 1.33 23.84 -4.05
C GLN A 95 2.23 22.80 -3.34
N SER A 96 1.68 22.09 -2.36
CA SER A 96 2.40 21.07 -1.61
C SER A 96 2.22 19.68 -2.22
N ALA A 97 3.31 19.10 -2.73
CA ALA A 97 3.34 17.71 -3.14
C ALA A 97 3.50 16.78 -1.93
N TRP A 98 2.66 15.75 -1.84
CA TRP A 98 2.69 14.75 -0.77
C TRP A 98 3.15 13.39 -1.30
N SER A 99 3.97 12.70 -0.51
CA SER A 99 4.35 11.31 -0.79
C SER A 99 3.14 10.39 -0.67
N VAL A 100 3.03 9.39 -1.54
CA VAL A 100 2.00 8.34 -1.47
C VAL A 100 1.95 7.60 -0.13
N ALA A 101 3.05 7.56 0.63
CA ALA A 101 3.05 7.05 2.00
C ALA A 101 2.06 7.78 2.93
N ARG A 102 1.57 8.97 2.55
CA ARG A 102 0.59 9.77 3.28
C ARG A 102 -0.84 9.65 2.76
N ALA A 103 -1.06 8.93 1.65
CA ALA A 103 -2.39 8.83 1.05
C ALA A 103 -3.41 8.17 1.98
N HIS A 104 -2.99 7.15 2.73
CA HIS A 104 -3.86 6.49 3.71
C HIS A 104 -4.33 7.46 4.81
N GLU A 105 -3.52 8.45 5.19
CA GLU A 105 -3.93 9.50 6.14
C GLU A 105 -4.98 10.41 5.52
N ALA A 106 -4.80 10.81 4.26
CA ALA A 106 -5.77 11.64 3.55
C ALA A 106 -7.15 10.96 3.49
N TRP A 107 -7.22 9.69 3.05
CA TRP A 107 -8.48 8.96 3.03
C TRP A 107 -9.05 8.71 4.42
N ARG A 108 -8.20 8.37 5.41
CA ARG A 108 -8.65 8.15 6.80
C ARG A 108 -9.27 9.41 7.42
N TYR A 109 -8.73 10.58 7.11
CA TYR A 109 -9.20 11.85 7.67
C TYR A 109 -10.23 12.56 6.80
N GLY A 110 -10.65 11.96 5.68
CA GLY A 110 -11.60 12.58 4.75
C GLY A 110 -11.02 13.78 3.99
N ILE A 111 -9.69 13.89 3.88
CA ILE A 111 -9.04 14.95 3.12
C ILE A 111 -9.06 14.57 1.64
N ALA A 112 -9.69 15.40 0.82
CA ALA A 112 -9.78 15.17 -0.62
C ALA A 112 -8.42 15.32 -1.33
N ILE A 113 -8.00 14.26 -2.02
CA ILE A 113 -6.89 14.27 -2.99
C ILE A 113 -7.41 14.86 -4.32
N ARG A 114 -6.54 15.48 -5.10
CA ARG A 114 -6.89 15.95 -6.44
C ARG A 114 -7.37 14.76 -7.31
N PRO A 115 -8.50 14.87 -8.04
CA PRO A 115 -9.10 13.72 -8.74
C PRO A 115 -8.14 12.95 -9.67
N ASP A 116 -7.34 13.66 -10.48
CA ASP A 116 -6.40 13.01 -11.39
C ASP A 116 -5.27 12.28 -10.66
N ASP A 117 -4.81 12.83 -9.53
CA ASP A 117 -3.78 12.20 -8.72
C ASP A 117 -4.35 10.99 -7.99
N GLU A 118 -5.57 11.10 -7.46
CA GLU A 118 -6.28 9.99 -6.82
C GLU A 118 -6.49 8.84 -7.81
N LYS A 119 -6.95 9.12 -9.03
CA LYS A 119 -7.12 8.10 -10.07
C LYS A 119 -5.80 7.40 -10.41
N ARG A 120 -4.71 8.15 -10.60
CA ARG A 120 -3.38 7.57 -10.86
C ARG A 120 -2.89 6.73 -9.68
N LEU A 121 -3.08 7.23 -8.47
CA LEU A 121 -2.68 6.56 -7.25
C LEU A 121 -3.43 5.24 -7.04
N VAL A 122 -4.75 5.24 -7.18
CA VAL A 122 -5.56 4.02 -7.08
C VAL A 122 -5.17 3.03 -8.18
N GLY A 123 -4.95 3.49 -9.42
CA GLY A 123 -4.46 2.64 -10.50
C GLY A 123 -3.10 1.98 -10.20
N TRP A 124 -2.19 2.73 -9.56
CA TRP A 124 -0.90 2.20 -9.11
C TRP A 124 -1.07 1.17 -7.98
N LEU A 125 -1.93 1.43 -6.99
CA LEU A 125 -2.24 0.47 -5.93
C LEU A 125 -2.85 -0.82 -6.49
N VAL A 126 -3.78 -0.72 -7.44
CA VAL A 126 -4.38 -1.89 -8.11
C VAL A 126 -3.32 -2.70 -8.86
N SER A 127 -2.36 -2.05 -9.52
CA SER A 127 -1.26 -2.73 -10.21
C SER A 127 -0.38 -3.52 -9.23
N ILE A 128 -0.07 -2.95 -8.06
CA ILE A 128 0.64 -3.67 -6.98
C ILE A 128 -0.23 -4.81 -6.45
N GLN A 129 -1.52 -4.58 -6.23
CA GLN A 129 -2.46 -5.58 -5.74
C GLN A 129 -2.45 -6.81 -6.64
N GLN A 130 -2.49 -6.64 -7.97
CA GLN A 130 -2.42 -7.76 -8.91
C GLN A 130 -1.08 -8.50 -8.84
N TRP A 131 0.04 -7.78 -8.77
CA TRP A 131 1.35 -8.39 -8.59
C TRP A 131 1.44 -9.24 -7.31
N VAL A 132 0.79 -8.79 -6.24
CA VAL A 132 0.68 -9.53 -4.97
C VAL A 132 -0.18 -10.78 -5.14
N LYS A 133 -1.35 -10.69 -5.80
CA LYS A 133 -2.25 -11.84 -6.02
C LYS A 133 -1.51 -13.02 -6.67
N GLU A 134 -0.61 -12.75 -7.61
CA GLU A 134 0.20 -13.77 -8.30
C GLU A 134 1.24 -14.48 -7.40
N ARG A 135 1.55 -13.95 -6.21
CA ARG A 135 2.70 -14.38 -5.39
C ARG A 135 2.32 -14.93 -4.02
N LEU A 136 1.09 -14.71 -3.56
CA LEU A 136 0.60 -15.11 -2.24
C LEU A 136 0.31 -16.60 -2.09
#